data_AF-A0A7V3Y1T8-F1
#
_entry.id   AF-A0A7V3Y1T8-F1
#
_cell.length_a   1.000
_cell.length_b   1.000
_cell.length_c   1.000
_cell.angle_alpha   90.00
_cell.angle_beta   90.00
_cell.angle_gamma   90.00
#
_symmetry.space_group_name_H-M   'P 1'
#
loop_
_entity.id
_entity.type
_entity.pdbx_description
1 polymer ?
#
loop_
_entity_poly.entity_id
_entity_poly.type
_entity_poly.pdbx_seq_one_letter_code
_entity_poly.pdbx_strand_id
1 'polypeptide(L)'
;MRIVTSIVILLTCFSYSFAQINDSAQPLQYPSGVISNTQPYFVWCDIYNTGNKPFVVTVTITNSKGQSNEYTLYPEVIDGMYCVVQLPVALTPDIYTYTIQLLHNNKPAQKRYYHYKKYPVEGKFTVDITQQHPVDTLSKTDLIYFLSQSRQNTLHNGYNAAFFSTSGTISLGTGIAVYYLTNFGIVTTIISAVTITSGIIGITAGIYYGVKYFHNKNTIESVLAK
;
A
#
# COMPACT_ATOMS: atom_id res chain seq x y z
N MET A 1 3.57 -5.20 -37.82
CA MET A 1 2.87 -4.12 -37.07
C MET A 1 2.04 -4.64 -35.89
N ARG A 2 1.17 -5.66 -36.04
CA ARG A 2 0.31 -6.18 -34.94
C ARG A 2 1.04 -6.77 -33.72
N ILE A 3 2.22 -7.38 -33.91
CA ILE A 3 3.02 -7.95 -32.80
C ILE A 3 3.66 -6.86 -31.93
N VAL A 4 4.10 -5.75 -32.55
CA VAL A 4 4.72 -4.63 -31.85
C VAL A 4 3.69 -3.92 -30.96
N THR A 5 2.46 -3.73 -31.44
CA THR A 5 1.38 -3.17 -30.61
C THR A 5 1.00 -4.08 -29.44
N SER A 6 0.97 -5.41 -29.62
CA SER A 6 0.72 -6.33 -28.51
C SER A 6 1.83 -6.33 -27.46
N ILE A 7 3.10 -6.24 -27.87
CA ILE A 7 4.26 -6.15 -26.95
C ILE A 7 4.26 -4.81 -26.21
N VAL A 8 3.91 -3.71 -26.87
CA VAL A 8 3.81 -2.37 -26.25
C VAL A 8 2.66 -2.32 -25.24
N ILE A 9 1.49 -2.90 -25.53
CA ILE A 9 0.38 -2.99 -24.57
C ILE A 9 0.74 -3.89 -23.38
N LEU A 10 1.46 -5.00 -23.60
CA LEU A 10 1.98 -5.83 -22.52
C LEU A 10 2.92 -5.02 -21.61
N LEU A 11 3.92 -4.33 -22.19
CA LEU A 11 4.92 -3.52 -21.47
C LEU A 11 4.31 -2.37 -20.68
N THR A 12 3.28 -1.69 -21.20
CA THR A 12 2.58 -0.62 -20.47
C THR A 12 1.77 -1.16 -19.29
N CYS A 13 1.13 -2.33 -19.43
CA CYS A 13 0.42 -2.99 -18.33
C CYS A 13 1.36 -3.49 -17.21
N PHE A 14 2.57 -3.97 -17.54
CA PHE A 14 3.57 -4.35 -16.53
C PHE A 14 4.04 -3.16 -15.70
N SER A 15 4.38 -2.06 -16.38
CA SER A 15 4.94 -0.86 -15.73
C SER A 15 3.99 -0.29 -14.67
N TYR A 16 2.68 -0.30 -14.96
CA TYR A 16 1.65 0.19 -14.04
C TYR A 16 1.44 -0.74 -12.84
N SER A 17 1.48 -2.06 -13.06
CA SER A 17 1.33 -3.06 -12.00
C SER A 17 2.51 -3.04 -11.01
N PHE A 18 3.74 -2.87 -11.49
CA PHE A 18 4.93 -2.77 -10.65
C PHE A 18 5.00 -1.47 -9.85
N ALA A 19 4.55 -0.35 -10.42
CA ALA A 19 4.47 0.92 -9.71
C ALA A 19 3.53 0.83 -8.49
N GLN A 20 2.34 0.23 -8.67
CA GLN A 20 1.41 0.01 -7.56
C GLN A 20 1.98 -0.89 -6.46
N ILE A 21 2.78 -1.92 -6.81
CA ILE A 21 3.41 -2.84 -5.83
C ILE A 21 4.37 -2.12 -4.89
N ASN A 22 5.19 -1.21 -5.42
CA ASN A 22 6.15 -0.46 -4.60
C ASN A 22 5.48 0.48 -3.60
N ASP A 23 4.30 1.02 -3.93
CA ASP A 23 3.55 1.90 -3.04
C ASP A 23 2.91 1.13 -1.88
N SER A 24 2.31 -0.04 -2.12
CA SER A 24 1.74 -0.85 -1.02
C SER A 24 2.78 -1.59 -0.20
N ALA A 25 3.99 -1.81 -0.73
CA ALA A 25 5.10 -2.37 0.02
C ALA A 25 5.64 -1.41 1.09
N GLN A 26 5.30 -0.11 1.03
CA GLN A 26 5.69 0.88 2.03
C GLN A 26 5.15 0.53 3.42
N PRO A 27 5.85 0.92 4.51
CA PRO A 27 5.34 0.77 5.86
C PRO A 27 3.98 1.45 5.98
N LEU A 28 3.06 0.85 6.75
CA LEU A 28 1.76 1.46 7.00
C LEU A 28 1.97 2.85 7.62
N GLN A 29 1.36 3.84 7.00
CA GLN A 29 1.45 5.24 7.37
C GLN A 29 0.15 5.96 7.02
N TYR A 30 -0.35 6.77 7.94
CA TYR A 30 -1.55 7.60 7.77
C TYR A 30 -1.35 8.91 8.56
N PRO A 31 -1.87 10.06 8.10
CA PRO A 31 -2.65 10.26 6.88
C PRO A 31 -1.82 10.17 5.59
N SER A 32 -2.50 9.85 4.49
CA SER A 32 -1.95 9.79 3.14
C SER A 32 -3.03 10.13 2.12
N GLY A 33 -2.69 10.86 1.06
CA GLY A 33 -3.67 11.25 0.04
C GLY A 33 -4.62 12.34 0.53
N VAL A 34 -5.91 12.24 0.20
CA VAL A 34 -6.94 13.21 0.61
C VAL A 34 -7.70 12.65 1.81
N ILE A 35 -7.87 13.49 2.83
CA ILE A 35 -8.67 13.22 4.03
C ILE A 35 -9.61 14.40 4.30
N SER A 36 -10.69 14.12 5.01
CA SER A 36 -11.75 15.05 5.40
C SER A 36 -11.73 15.44 6.87
N ASN A 37 -11.06 14.67 7.71
CA ASN A 37 -10.92 14.97 9.13
C ASN A 37 -9.83 16.03 9.35
N THR A 38 -10.22 17.14 9.99
CA THR A 38 -9.34 18.25 10.34
C THR A 38 -8.41 17.91 11.49
N GLN A 39 -8.70 16.88 12.28
CA GLN A 39 -7.86 16.42 13.39
C GLN A 39 -7.54 14.93 13.24
N PRO A 40 -6.81 14.53 12.18
CA PRO A 40 -6.56 13.13 11.88
C PRO A 40 -5.64 12.49 12.92
N TYR A 41 -5.77 11.18 13.07
CA TYR A 41 -4.73 10.38 13.70
C TYR A 41 -3.51 10.31 12.77
N PHE A 42 -2.32 10.35 13.36
CA PHE A 42 -1.07 10.06 12.68
C PHE A 42 -0.64 8.67 13.11
N VAL A 43 -0.65 7.73 12.17
CA VAL A 43 -0.36 6.32 12.42
C VAL A 43 0.88 5.93 11.63
N TRP A 44 1.82 5.25 12.26
CA TRP A 44 2.92 4.58 11.56
C TRP A 44 3.27 3.26 12.26
N CYS A 45 3.87 2.35 11.51
CA CYS A 45 4.36 1.08 12.05
C CYS A 45 5.81 1.24 12.54
N ASP A 46 6.09 0.87 13.80
CA ASP A 46 7.44 0.71 14.36
C ASP A 46 7.60 -0.69 14.95
N ILE A 47 8.05 -1.64 14.11
CA ILE A 47 8.25 -3.05 14.48
C ILE A 47 9.51 -3.29 15.32
N TYR A 48 10.42 -2.31 15.36
CA TYR A 48 11.67 -2.40 16.13
C TYR A 48 11.58 -1.67 17.46
N ASN A 49 10.35 -1.50 17.97
CA ASN A 49 10.09 -0.88 19.24
C ASN A 49 10.43 -1.81 20.41
N THR A 50 11.73 -2.04 20.62
CA THR A 50 12.30 -2.94 21.63
C THR A 50 12.79 -2.23 22.89
N GLY A 51 12.55 -0.92 23.06
CA GLY A 51 13.12 -0.14 24.16
C GLY A 51 12.13 0.81 24.85
N ASN A 52 11.97 0.61 26.17
CA ASN A 52 11.39 1.48 27.21
C ASN A 52 10.22 2.42 26.81
N LYS A 53 9.02 2.07 27.29
CA LYS A 53 7.82 2.91 27.27
C LYS A 53 7.88 3.95 28.40
N PRO A 54 7.41 5.20 28.21
CA PRO A 54 6.99 5.85 26.96
C PRO A 54 8.15 6.58 26.23
N PHE A 55 8.14 6.59 24.89
CA PHE A 55 9.05 7.40 24.08
C PHE A 55 8.36 8.65 23.56
N VAL A 56 9.13 9.68 23.20
CA VAL A 56 8.61 10.99 22.80
C VAL A 56 8.91 11.20 21.32
N VAL A 57 7.98 11.82 20.61
CA VAL A 57 8.17 12.24 19.22
C VAL A 57 7.92 13.73 19.07
N THR A 58 8.61 14.32 18.11
CA THR A 58 8.33 15.65 17.59
C THR A 58 7.62 15.49 16.25
N VAL A 59 6.42 16.05 16.13
CA VAL A 59 5.65 16.11 14.88
C VAL A 59 5.73 17.52 14.34
N THR A 60 6.37 17.69 13.19
CA THR A 60 6.40 18.94 12.43
C THR A 60 5.39 18.85 11.30
N ILE A 61 4.48 19.82 11.21
CA ILE A 61 3.49 19.94 10.14
C ILE A 61 3.76 21.22 9.37
N THR A 62 3.97 21.11 8.06
CA THR A 62 4.23 22.23 7.16
C THR A 62 3.09 22.36 6.15
N ASN A 63 2.51 23.55 6.05
CA ASN A 63 1.41 23.84 5.11
C ASN A 63 1.92 24.18 3.70
N SER A 64 1.02 24.39 2.74
CA SER A 64 1.39 24.66 1.34
C SER A 64 2.18 25.96 1.15
N LYS A 65 2.09 26.88 2.11
CA LYS A 65 2.82 28.16 2.15
C LYS A 65 4.20 28.04 2.82
N GLY A 66 4.59 26.85 3.26
CA GLY A 66 5.87 26.60 3.95
C GLY A 66 5.88 26.98 5.44
N GLN A 67 4.73 27.34 6.02
CA GLN A 67 4.63 27.62 7.45
C GLN A 67 4.61 26.30 8.22
N SER A 68 5.49 26.17 9.21
CA SER A 68 5.67 24.94 9.98
C SER A 68 5.30 25.13 11.45
N ASN A 69 4.53 24.18 11.98
CA ASN A 69 4.22 24.07 13.41
C ASN A 69 4.81 22.77 13.95
N GLU A 70 5.30 22.81 15.19
CA GLU A 70 5.95 21.68 15.84
C GLU A 70 5.24 21.28 17.13
N TYR A 71 5.03 19.97 17.33
CA TYR A 71 4.32 19.42 18.47
C TYR A 71 5.14 18.28 19.09
N THR A 72 5.42 18.36 20.39
CA THR A 72 6.05 17.25 21.13
C THR A 72 4.95 16.39 21.74
N LEU A 73 4.87 15.13 21.33
CA LEU A 73 3.76 14.22 21.66
C LEU A 73 4.28 12.87 22.17
N TYR A 74 3.42 12.17 22.92
CA TYR A 74 3.65 10.81 23.41
C TYR A 74 2.80 9.84 22.60
N PRO A 75 3.40 8.99 21.75
CA PRO A 75 2.64 8.03 20.97
C PRO A 75 2.00 6.95 21.85
N GLU A 76 0.77 6.63 21.53
CA GLU A 76 0.12 5.42 22.00
C GLU A 76 0.55 4.25 21.11
N VAL A 77 0.87 3.11 21.72
CA VAL A 77 1.26 1.89 21.01
C VAL A 77 0.11 0.89 21.03
N ILE A 78 -0.44 0.59 19.86
CA ILE A 78 -1.54 -0.36 19.63
C ILE A 78 -0.97 -1.63 18.98
N ASP A 79 -1.43 -2.79 19.44
CA ASP A 79 -0.99 -4.13 19.01
C ASP A 79 0.53 -4.34 19.03
N GLY A 80 1.24 -3.60 19.89
CA GLY A 80 2.68 -3.68 20.08
C GLY A 80 3.54 -3.12 18.95
N MET A 81 2.95 -2.68 17.82
CA MET A 81 3.70 -2.22 16.63
C MET A 81 3.19 -0.92 16.00
N TYR A 82 1.92 -0.56 16.20
CA TYR A 82 1.35 0.65 15.61
C TYR A 82 1.46 1.81 16.58
N CYS A 83 2.14 2.86 16.16
CA CYS A 83 2.27 4.09 16.94
C CYS A 83 1.22 5.09 16.45
N VAL A 84 0.52 5.72 17.39
CA VAL A 84 -0.53 6.69 17.09
C VAL A 84 -0.31 7.97 17.89
N VAL A 85 -0.43 9.11 17.21
CA VAL A 85 -0.56 10.42 17.85
C VAL A 85 -1.70 11.20 17.21
N GLN A 86 -2.23 12.19 17.92
CA GLN A 86 -3.18 13.15 17.40
C GLN A 86 -2.68 14.56 17.74
N LEU A 87 -2.80 15.49 16.80
CA LEU A 87 -2.42 16.87 17.06
C LEU A 87 -3.41 17.50 18.04
N PRO A 88 -2.96 18.40 18.94
CA PRO A 88 -3.84 19.08 19.88
C PRO A 88 -4.71 20.16 19.22
N VAL A 89 -4.48 20.45 17.93
CA VAL A 89 -5.19 21.47 17.17
C VAL A 89 -5.80 20.88 15.90
N ALA A 90 -6.94 21.43 15.49
CA ALA A 90 -7.54 21.12 14.21
C ALA A 90 -6.80 21.86 13.07
N LEU A 91 -6.52 21.14 12.00
CA LEU A 91 -5.94 21.63 10.76
C LEU A 91 -7.02 22.32 9.92
N THR A 92 -6.61 23.34 9.18
CA THR A 92 -7.45 23.98 8.15
C THR A 92 -7.38 23.20 6.85
N PRO A 93 -8.35 23.33 5.93
CA PRO A 93 -8.23 22.74 4.59
C PRO A 93 -6.99 23.27 3.85
N ASP A 94 -6.02 22.41 3.59
CA ASP A 94 -4.77 22.71 2.86
C ASP A 94 -4.03 21.41 2.51
N ILE A 95 -2.94 21.53 1.76
CA ILE A 95 -1.96 20.47 1.55
C ILE A 95 -0.89 20.58 2.63
N TYR A 96 -0.63 19.47 3.32
CA TYR A 96 0.35 19.38 4.39
C TYR A 96 1.42 18.34 4.09
N THR A 97 2.65 18.65 4.49
CA THR A 97 3.71 17.67 4.71
C THR A 97 3.95 17.51 6.19
N TYR A 98 4.24 16.30 6.64
CA TYR A 98 4.56 16.04 8.04
C TYR A 98 5.84 15.24 8.20
N THR A 99 6.50 15.48 9.32
CA THR A 99 7.71 14.80 9.76
C THR A 99 7.53 14.38 11.20
N ILE A 100 7.67 13.08 11.51
CA ILE A 100 7.65 12.55 12.87
C ILE A 100 9.06 12.11 13.22
N GLN A 101 9.69 12.84 14.12
CA GLN A 101 11.03 12.59 14.60
C GLN A 101 10.98 11.91 15.97
N LEU A 102 11.65 10.78 16.11
CA LEU A 102 11.84 10.15 17.42
C LEU A 102 12.82 10.96 18.26
N LEU A 103 12.49 11.20 19.53
CA LEU A 103 13.39 11.80 20.50
C LEU A 103 13.98 10.72 21.42
N HIS A 104 15.29 10.79 21.63
CA HIS A 104 16.02 10.03 22.63
C HIS A 104 16.79 11.01 23.51
N ASN A 105 16.50 11.05 24.81
CA ASN A 105 17.04 12.04 25.75
C ASN A 105 16.86 13.49 25.24
N ASN A 106 15.66 13.83 24.77
CA ASN A 106 15.29 15.13 24.18
C ASN A 106 16.12 15.55 22.96
N LYS A 107 16.79 14.60 22.29
CA LYS A 107 17.51 14.84 21.03
C LYS A 107 16.96 13.97 19.90
N PRO A 108 16.90 14.48 18.66
CA PRO A 108 16.50 13.69 17.49
C PRO A 108 17.34 12.41 17.34
N ALA A 109 16.67 11.25 17.35
CA ALA A 109 17.28 9.97 17.08
C ALA A 109 17.17 9.64 15.58
N GLN A 110 18.25 9.84 14.83
CA GLN A 110 18.28 9.59 13.37
C GLN A 110 18.74 8.17 12.97
N LYS A 111 19.23 7.38 13.94
CA LYS A 111 19.80 6.04 13.66
C LYS A 111 18.80 4.89 13.82
N ARG A 112 17.59 5.15 14.32
CA ARG A 112 16.60 4.10 14.56
C ARG A 112 15.76 3.85 13.31
N TYR A 113 15.58 2.58 13.03
CA TYR A 113 14.68 2.09 12.00
C TYR A 113 13.28 1.89 12.59
N TYR A 114 12.23 2.20 11.85
CA TYR A 114 10.83 1.88 12.21
C TYR A 114 10.21 0.79 11.31
N HIS A 115 10.93 0.41 10.25
CA HIS A 115 10.75 -0.81 9.47
C HIS A 115 12.03 -0.95 8.65
N TYR A 116 12.00 -1.07 7.33
CA TYR A 116 13.21 -0.90 6.52
C TYR A 116 13.63 0.57 6.34
N LYS A 117 12.81 1.53 6.80
CA LYS A 117 13.08 2.97 6.79
C LYS A 117 13.63 3.46 8.14
N LYS A 118 14.38 4.57 8.10
CA LYS A 118 14.91 5.29 9.27
C LYS A 118 14.04 6.49 9.59
N TYR A 119 13.98 6.85 10.87
CA TYR A 119 13.44 8.14 11.27
C TYR A 119 14.20 9.30 10.60
N PRO A 120 13.50 10.41 10.24
CA PRO A 120 12.09 10.67 10.52
C PRO A 120 11.10 9.88 9.65
N VAL A 121 9.86 9.74 10.15
CA VAL A 121 8.72 9.32 9.32
C VAL A 121 8.23 10.55 8.57
N GLU A 122 8.12 10.48 7.25
CA GLU A 122 7.75 11.63 6.41
C GLU A 122 6.55 11.29 5.54
N GLY A 123 5.63 12.22 5.38
CA GLY A 123 4.45 12.01 4.55
C GLY A 123 3.83 13.31 4.04
N LYS A 124 2.91 13.17 3.08
CA LYS A 124 2.14 14.26 2.49
C LYS A 124 0.68 13.87 2.40
N PHE A 125 -0.20 14.80 2.75
CA PHE A 125 -1.65 14.62 2.67
C PHE A 125 -2.34 15.95 2.38
N THR A 126 -3.61 15.88 2.01
CA THR A 126 -4.49 17.03 1.77
C THR A 126 -5.67 16.92 2.70
N VAL A 127 -6.00 18.00 3.41
CA VAL A 127 -7.26 18.14 4.14
C VAL A 127 -8.28 18.82 3.23
N ASP A 128 -9.30 18.08 2.83
CA ASP A 128 -10.44 18.55 2.05
C ASP A 128 -11.75 18.14 2.75
N ILE A 129 -12.35 19.10 3.47
CA ILE A 129 -13.60 18.90 4.20
C ILE A 129 -14.83 18.75 3.30
N THR A 130 -14.70 19.02 1.99
CA THR A 130 -15.80 18.87 1.02
C THR A 130 -15.99 17.43 0.56
N GLN A 131 -14.96 16.59 0.70
CA GLN A 131 -14.98 15.19 0.30
C GLN A 131 -15.06 14.29 1.53
N GLN A 132 -16.25 13.94 1.99
CA GLN A 132 -16.37 13.04 3.14
C GLN A 132 -15.76 11.67 2.83
N HIS A 133 -14.74 11.28 3.58
CA HIS A 133 -14.14 9.95 3.52
C HIS A 133 -14.54 9.14 4.76
N PRO A 134 -15.27 8.02 4.61
CA PRO A 134 -15.77 7.21 5.73
C PRO A 134 -14.66 6.66 6.65
N VAL A 135 -13.43 6.55 6.13
CA VAL A 135 -12.27 6.09 6.91
C VAL A 135 -11.91 7.08 8.02
N ASP A 136 -12.22 8.36 7.83
CA ASP A 136 -11.77 9.42 8.72
C ASP A 136 -12.60 9.58 10.00
N THR A 137 -13.78 8.93 10.03
CA THR A 137 -14.67 8.87 11.21
C THR A 137 -14.39 7.65 12.08
N LEU A 138 -13.50 6.74 11.65
CA LEU A 138 -13.19 5.53 12.40
C LEU A 138 -12.50 5.84 13.72
N SER A 139 -12.79 5.00 14.72
CA SER A 139 -11.99 4.96 15.95
C SER A 139 -10.53 4.62 15.62
N LYS A 140 -9.58 5.02 16.48
CA LYS A 140 -8.15 4.70 16.28
C LYS A 140 -7.89 3.20 16.02
N THR A 141 -8.60 2.32 16.72
CA THR A 141 -8.47 0.86 16.59
C THR A 141 -9.08 0.35 15.28
N ASP A 142 -10.27 0.83 14.91
CA ASP A 142 -10.90 0.43 13.64
C ASP A 142 -10.14 0.99 12.44
N LEU A 143 -9.56 2.19 12.55
CA LEU A 143 -8.70 2.80 11.54
C LEU A 143 -7.46 1.94 11.31
N ILE A 144 -6.75 1.55 12.38
CA ILE A 144 -5.57 0.66 12.26
C ILE A 144 -5.97 -0.68 11.64
N TYR A 145 -7.06 -1.28 12.11
CA TYR A 145 -7.56 -2.53 11.54
C TYR A 145 -7.84 -2.37 10.04
N PHE A 146 -8.59 -1.34 9.65
CA PHE A 146 -8.93 -1.05 8.26
C PHE A 146 -7.69 -0.86 7.40
N LEU A 147 -6.75 -0.01 7.82
CA LEU A 147 -5.51 0.27 7.09
C LEU A 147 -4.63 -0.99 6.96
N SER A 148 -4.48 -1.74 8.06
CA SER A 148 -3.66 -2.96 8.10
C SER A 148 -4.23 -4.06 7.23
N GLN A 149 -5.52 -4.37 7.39
CA GLN A 149 -6.18 -5.44 6.64
C GLN A 149 -6.33 -5.07 5.16
N SER A 150 -6.66 -3.81 4.83
CA SER A 150 -6.70 -3.35 3.44
C SER A 150 -5.35 -3.54 2.76
N ARG A 151 -4.26 -3.12 3.41
CA ARG A 151 -2.90 -3.30 2.89
C ARG A 151 -2.54 -4.78 2.73
N GLN A 152 -2.81 -5.61 3.74
CA GLN A 152 -2.54 -7.06 3.65
C GLN A 152 -3.33 -7.73 2.52
N ASN A 153 -4.60 -7.35 2.35
CA ASN A 153 -5.44 -7.89 1.29
C ASN A 153 -4.94 -7.48 -0.11
N THR A 154 -4.54 -6.22 -0.29
CA THR A 154 -3.90 -5.75 -1.53
C THR A 154 -2.61 -6.50 -1.81
N LEU A 155 -1.76 -6.67 -0.80
CA LEU A 155 -0.47 -7.36 -0.95
C LEU A 155 -0.63 -8.85 -1.27
N HIS A 156 -1.50 -9.54 -0.55
CA HIS A 156 -1.61 -11.00 -0.64
C HIS A 156 -2.57 -11.47 -1.73
N ASN A 157 -3.69 -10.77 -1.93
CA ASN A 157 -4.71 -11.19 -2.90
C ASN A 157 -4.70 -10.30 -4.15
N GLY A 158 -4.65 -8.98 -3.98
CA GLY A 158 -4.64 -8.04 -5.12
C GLY A 158 -3.46 -8.28 -6.07
N TYR A 159 -2.23 -8.30 -5.54
CA TYR A 159 -1.05 -8.52 -6.38
C TYR A 159 -0.93 -9.94 -6.91
N ASN A 160 -1.24 -10.95 -6.11
CA ASN A 160 -1.24 -12.33 -6.62
C ASN A 160 -2.26 -12.49 -7.75
N ALA A 161 -3.45 -11.89 -7.63
CA ALA A 161 -4.44 -11.89 -8.70
C ALA A 161 -3.89 -11.27 -9.99
N ALA A 162 -3.27 -10.09 -9.89
CA ALA A 162 -2.67 -9.41 -11.03
C ALA A 162 -1.49 -10.20 -11.63
N PHE A 163 -0.57 -10.68 -10.78
CA PHE A 163 0.61 -11.45 -11.20
C PHE A 163 0.23 -12.73 -11.93
N PHE A 164 -0.65 -13.55 -11.34
CA PHE A 164 -1.05 -14.83 -11.92
C PHE A 164 -1.92 -14.67 -13.17
N SER A 165 -2.85 -13.72 -13.18
CA SER A 165 -3.66 -13.43 -14.38
C SER A 165 -2.78 -12.97 -15.54
N THR A 166 -1.81 -12.10 -15.28
CA THR A 166 -0.94 -11.55 -16.32
C THR A 166 0.03 -12.60 -16.82
N SER A 167 0.78 -13.26 -15.93
CA SER A 167 1.72 -14.33 -16.31
C SER A 167 1.00 -15.48 -17.03
N GLY A 168 -0.20 -15.85 -16.57
CA GLY A 168 -1.04 -16.85 -17.22
C GLY A 168 -1.44 -16.45 -18.65
N THR A 169 -1.88 -15.21 -18.84
CA THR A 169 -2.27 -14.68 -20.16
C THR A 169 -1.08 -14.66 -21.14
N ILE A 170 0.11 -14.25 -20.69
CA ILE A 170 1.33 -14.27 -21.53
C ILE A 170 1.69 -15.69 -21.93
N SER A 171 1.68 -16.63 -20.96
CA SER A 171 2.06 -18.01 -21.18
C SER A 171 1.11 -18.68 -22.17
N LEU A 172 -0.20 -18.47 -21.99
CA LEU A 172 -1.23 -18.93 -22.93
C LEU A 172 -1.03 -18.35 -24.33
N GLY A 173 -0.84 -17.03 -24.43
CA GLY A 173 -0.62 -16.35 -25.71
C GLY A 173 0.63 -16.83 -26.44
N THR A 174 1.71 -17.08 -25.70
CA THR A 174 2.96 -17.62 -26.23
C THR A 174 2.77 -19.05 -26.73
N GLY A 175 2.07 -19.89 -25.97
CA GLY A 175 1.78 -21.26 -26.38
C GLY A 175 0.93 -21.35 -27.64
N ILE A 176 -0.11 -20.52 -27.74
CA ILE A 176 -0.92 -20.39 -28.95
C ILE A 176 -0.05 -19.90 -30.12
N ALA A 177 0.79 -18.89 -29.92
CA ALA A 177 1.66 -18.36 -30.96
C ALA A 177 2.67 -19.40 -31.45
N VAL A 178 3.33 -20.15 -30.55
CA VAL A 178 4.26 -21.24 -30.92
C VAL A 178 3.51 -22.32 -31.70
N TYR A 179 2.32 -22.73 -31.24
CA TYR A 179 1.53 -23.74 -31.91
C TYR A 179 1.18 -23.37 -33.36
N TYR A 180 0.79 -22.12 -33.61
CA TYR A 180 0.34 -21.68 -34.95
C TYR A 180 1.45 -21.13 -35.86
N LEU A 181 2.53 -20.57 -35.30
CA LEU A 181 3.55 -19.85 -36.07
C LEU A 181 4.84 -20.64 -36.28
N THR A 182 5.02 -21.77 -35.60
CA THR A 182 6.26 -22.56 -35.69
C THR A 182 5.99 -24.02 -36.06
N ASN A 183 6.69 -24.51 -37.10
CA ASN A 183 6.55 -25.87 -37.63
C ASN A 183 7.81 -26.72 -37.35
N PHE A 184 8.19 -26.86 -36.08
CA PHE A 184 9.29 -27.76 -35.65
C PHE A 184 8.79 -29.09 -35.02
N GLY A 185 7.56 -29.52 -35.33
CA GLY A 185 7.04 -30.84 -34.96
C GLY A 185 6.90 -31.09 -33.45
N ILE A 186 7.58 -32.12 -32.92
CA ILE A 186 7.45 -32.54 -31.51
C ILE A 186 7.88 -31.42 -30.54
N VAL A 187 8.92 -30.66 -30.88
CA VAL A 187 9.46 -29.61 -30.01
C VAL A 187 8.45 -28.47 -29.82
N THR A 188 7.78 -28.02 -30.88
CA THR A 188 6.76 -26.97 -30.79
C THR A 188 5.54 -27.46 -30.03
N THR A 189 5.18 -28.73 -30.20
CA THR A 189 4.08 -29.37 -29.48
C THR A 189 4.34 -29.38 -27.97
N ILE A 190 5.54 -29.78 -27.54
CA ILE A 190 5.91 -29.79 -26.11
C ILE A 190 5.89 -28.38 -25.53
N ILE A 191 6.53 -27.41 -26.21
CA ILE A 191 6.57 -26.01 -25.75
C ILE A 191 5.16 -25.44 -25.66
N SER A 192 4.31 -25.66 -26.66
CA SER A 192 2.93 -25.18 -26.69
C SER A 192 2.08 -25.81 -25.57
N ALA A 193 2.20 -27.11 -25.35
CA ALA A 193 1.46 -27.81 -24.31
C ALA A 193 1.84 -27.30 -22.91
N VAL A 194 3.13 -27.14 -22.63
CA VAL A 194 3.61 -26.62 -21.34
C VAL A 194 3.14 -25.19 -21.09
N THR A 195 3.27 -24.33 -22.10
CA THR A 195 2.91 -22.90 -21.98
C THR A 195 1.40 -22.67 -21.90
N ILE A 196 0.59 -23.42 -22.66
CA ILE A 196 -0.87 -23.38 -22.55
C ILE A 196 -1.32 -23.87 -21.16
N THR A 197 -0.79 -24.99 -20.69
CA THR A 197 -1.14 -25.56 -19.38
C THR A 197 -0.76 -24.61 -18.25
N SER A 198 0.46 -24.09 -18.28
CA SER A 198 0.94 -23.05 -17.36
C SER A 198 0.05 -21.80 -17.42
N GLY A 199 -0.36 -21.39 -18.62
CA GLY A 199 -1.27 -20.27 -18.83
C GLY A 199 -2.63 -20.44 -18.16
N ILE A 200 -3.27 -21.60 -18.35
CA ILE A 200 -4.56 -21.93 -17.74
C ILE A 200 -4.46 -21.97 -16.21
N ILE A 201 -3.41 -22.58 -15.67
CA ILE A 201 -3.17 -22.63 -14.22
C ILE A 201 -2.99 -21.21 -13.67
N GLY A 202 -2.19 -20.37 -14.34
CA GLY A 202 -1.98 -18.97 -13.95
C GLY A 202 -3.28 -18.16 -13.94
N ILE A 203 -4.09 -18.27 -15.00
CA ILE A 203 -5.40 -17.56 -15.05
C ILE A 203 -6.32 -18.04 -13.93
N THR A 204 -6.38 -19.34 -13.67
CA THR A 204 -7.23 -19.92 -12.61
C THR A 204 -6.80 -19.42 -11.23
N ALA A 205 -5.49 -19.40 -10.96
CA ALA A 205 -4.95 -18.83 -9.72
C ALA A 205 -5.26 -17.33 -9.61
N GLY A 206 -5.14 -16.58 -10.72
CA GLY A 206 -5.49 -15.17 -10.80
C GLY A 206 -6.95 -14.90 -10.39
N ILE A 207 -7.89 -15.68 -10.93
CA ILE A 207 -9.32 -15.62 -10.57
C ILE A 207 -9.53 -15.92 -9.09
N TYR A 208 -8.90 -16.98 -8.58
CA TYR A 208 -9.02 -17.37 -7.17
C TYR A 208 -8.59 -16.24 -6.21
N TYR A 209 -7.42 -15.65 -6.45
CA TYR A 209 -6.95 -14.52 -5.63
C TYR A 209 -7.82 -13.27 -5.83
N GLY A 210 -8.34 -13.03 -7.04
CA GLY A 210 -9.28 -11.94 -7.32
C GLY A 210 -10.57 -12.07 -6.52
N VAL A 211 -11.18 -13.26 -6.49
CA VAL A 211 -12.39 -13.53 -5.69
C VAL A 211 -12.11 -13.33 -4.21
N LYS A 212 -10.99 -13.84 -3.69
CA LYS A 212 -10.57 -13.61 -2.30
C LYS A 212 -10.37 -12.13 -1.99
N TYR A 213 -9.78 -11.37 -2.90
CA TYR A 213 -9.57 -9.94 -2.72
C TYR A 213 -10.88 -9.21 -2.50
N PHE A 214 -11.89 -9.42 -3.36
CA PHE A 214 -13.19 -8.77 -3.23
C PHE A 214 -13.98 -9.23 -2.00
N HIS A 215 -13.92 -10.53 -1.67
CA HIS A 215 -14.57 -11.05 -0.46
C HIS A 215 -13.99 -10.42 0.82
N ASN A 216 -12.66 -10.39 0.92
CA ASN A 216 -11.99 -9.76 2.05
C ASN A 216 -12.21 -8.25 2.07
N LYS A 217 -12.21 -7.59 0.91
CA LYS A 217 -12.48 -6.16 0.80
C LYS A 217 -13.85 -5.80 1.39
N ASN A 218 -14.91 -6.55 1.05
CA ASN A 218 -16.24 -6.32 1.62
C ASN A 218 -16.26 -6.51 3.14
N THR A 219 -15.53 -7.51 3.64
CA THR A 219 -15.41 -7.76 5.07
C THR A 219 -14.68 -6.62 5.78
N ILE A 220 -13.62 -6.09 5.18
CA ILE A 220 -12.84 -4.97 5.73
C ILE A 220 -13.67 -3.69 5.69
N GLU A 221 -14.34 -3.40 4.58
CA GLU A 221 -15.18 -2.20 4.41
C GLU A 221 -16.42 -2.20 5.32
N SER A 222 -16.83 -3.35 5.85
CA SER A 222 -17.93 -3.42 6.83
C SER A 222 -17.67 -2.61 8.10
N VAL A 223 -16.41 -2.33 8.45
CA VAL A 223 -16.09 -1.47 9.60
C VAL A 223 -16.43 0.00 9.35
N LEU A 224 -16.57 0.41 8.10
CA LEU A 224 -16.98 1.76 7.71
C LEU A 224 -18.49 1.99 7.88
N ALA A 225 -19.26 0.93 8.08
CA ALA A 225 -20.72 0.97 8.23
C ALA A 225 -21.19 0.85 9.70
N LYS A 226 -20.25 0.77 10.65
CA LYS A 226 -20.53 0.76 12.10
C LYS A 226 -20.73 2.18 12.62
#